data_AF-A0A1R1AL62-F1
#
_entry.id   AF-A0A1R1AL62-F1
#
_cell.length_a   1.000
_cell.length_b   1.000
_cell.length_c   1.000
_cell.angle_alpha   90.00
_cell.angle_beta   90.00
_cell.angle_gamma   90.00
#
_symmetry.space_group_name_H-M   'P 1'
#
loop_
_entity.id
_entity.type
_entity.pdbx_description
1 polymer ?
#
loop_
_entity_poly.entity_id
_entity_poly.type
_entity_poly.pdbx_seq_one_letter_code
_entity_poly.pdbx_strand_id
1 'polypeptide(L)'
;MNDFNKFNREKWSKIRTKGRLPYAIRWVLYLLIYVLIIQGVLIVLGRKSVDQIEMAPIIFISVVVGVTLSLIRWSVFEKKFNQE
;
A
#
# COMPACT_ATOMS: atom_id res chain seq x y z
N MET A 1 -16.67 -9.39 19.91
CA MET A 1 -17.19 -8.99 18.59
C MET A 1 -16.21 -7.96 18.04
N ASN A 2 -15.47 -8.30 16.98
CA ASN A 2 -14.23 -7.62 16.56
C ASN A 2 -14.46 -6.17 16.08
N ASP A 3 -13.99 -5.18 16.84
CA ASP A 3 -13.87 -3.77 16.41
C ASP A 3 -12.96 -3.59 15.18
N PHE A 4 -12.21 -4.62 14.76
CA PHE A 4 -11.44 -4.66 13.51
C PHE A 4 -12.29 -4.47 12.25
N ASN A 5 -13.62 -4.62 12.33
CA ASN A 5 -14.53 -4.49 11.19
C ASN A 5 -15.36 -3.20 11.18
N LYS A 6 -15.10 -2.24 12.08
CA LYS A 6 -15.81 -0.95 12.07
C LYS A 6 -15.37 -0.15 10.84
N PHE A 7 -16.15 -0.28 9.77
CA PHE A 7 -15.97 0.48 8.54
C PHE A 7 -16.07 1.98 8.87
N ASN A 8 -14.94 2.66 8.95
CA ASN A 8 -14.89 4.06 9.35
C ASN A 8 -15.27 4.96 8.17
N ARG A 9 -16.58 5.15 7.96
CA ARG A 9 -17.18 5.86 6.83
C ARG A 9 -16.62 7.28 6.67
N GLU A 10 -16.40 8.01 7.76
CA GLU A 10 -15.83 9.36 7.72
C GLU A 10 -14.42 9.37 7.13
N LYS A 11 -13.57 8.44 7.58
CA LYS A 11 -12.20 8.31 7.09
C LYS A 11 -12.18 8.00 5.60
N TRP A 12 -13.05 7.10 5.15
CA TRP A 12 -13.11 6.69 3.75
C TRP A 12 -13.81 7.72 2.84
N SER A 13 -14.79 8.46 3.36
CA SER A 13 -15.41 9.60 2.66
C SER A 13 -14.37 10.68 2.33
N LYS A 14 -13.52 11.03 3.30
CA LYS A 14 -12.39 11.97 3.09
C LYS A 14 -11.33 11.46 2.10
N ILE A 15 -11.20 10.14 1.96
CA ILE A 15 -10.30 9.53 0.96
C ILE A 15 -10.96 9.57 -0.42
N ARG A 16 -12.27 9.32 -0.51
CA ARG A 16 -13.03 9.36 -1.75
C ARG A 16 -13.02 10.74 -2.41
N THR A 17 -13.14 11.81 -1.62
CA THR A 17 -13.11 13.20 -2.13
C THR A 17 -11.79 13.56 -2.80
N LYS A 18 -10.68 12.90 -2.42
CA LYS A 18 -9.37 13.09 -3.06
C LYS A 18 -9.21 12.27 -4.34
N GLY A 19 -10.06 11.26 -4.56
CA GLY A 19 -10.04 10.41 -5.73
C GLY A 19 -9.15 9.16 -5.60
N ARG A 20 -9.29 8.26 -6.57
CA ARG A 20 -8.63 6.94 -6.60
C ARG A 20 -7.12 7.00 -6.84
N LEU A 21 -6.66 7.97 -7.65
CA LEU A 21 -5.26 8.17 -8.00
C LEU A 21 -4.35 8.44 -6.78
N PRO A 22 -4.61 9.48 -5.96
CA PRO A 22 -3.78 9.74 -4.78
C PRO A 22 -3.86 8.62 -3.74
N TYR A 23 -4.96 7.85 -3.70
CA TYR A 23 -5.05 6.67 -2.87
C TYR A 23 -4.10 5.56 -3.35
N ALA A 24 -4.03 5.30 -4.66
CA ALA A 24 -3.10 4.33 -5.23
C ALA A 24 -1.64 4.74 -5.04
N ILE A 25 -1.31 6.02 -5.26
CA ILE A 25 0.04 6.55 -5.02
C ILE A 25 0.46 6.31 -3.56
N ARG A 26 -0.43 6.54 -2.60
CA ARG A 26 -0.15 6.31 -1.18
C ARG A 26 0.22 4.86 -0.87
N TRP A 27 -0.44 3.89 -1.50
CA TRP A 27 -0.10 2.47 -1.34
C TRP A 27 1.24 2.12 -1.95
N VAL A 28 1.55 2.66 -3.13
CA VAL A 28 2.87 2.49 -3.76
C VAL A 28 3.97 3.06 -2.86
N LEU A 29 3.78 4.26 -2.34
CA LEU A 29 4.73 4.89 -1.41
C LEU A 29 4.93 4.05 -0.15
N TYR A 30 3.87 3.47 0.42
CA TYR A 30 3.99 2.59 1.59
C TYR A 30 4.84 1.34 1.31
N LEU A 31 4.70 0.73 0.14
CA LEU A 31 5.53 -0.40 -0.24
C LEU A 31 6.98 -0.01 -0.51
N LEU A 32 7.21 1.15 -1.15
CA LEU A 32 8.57 1.66 -1.35
C LEU A 32 9.27 1.94 -0.02
N ILE A 33 8.59 2.60 0.93
CA ILE A 33 9.12 2.82 2.27
C ILE A 33 9.42 1.49 2.97
N TYR A 34 8.53 0.50 2.84
CA TYR A 34 8.74 -0.83 3.41
C TYR A 34 10.01 -1.50 2.86
N VAL A 35 10.24 -1.42 1.55
CA VAL A 35 11.47 -1.95 0.92
C VAL A 35 12.71 -1.23 1.46
N LEU A 36 12.67 0.11 1.60
CA LEU A 36 13.77 0.87 2.18
C LEU A 36 14.07 0.49 3.63
N ILE A 37 13.03 0.24 4.43
CA ILE A 37 13.19 -0.24 5.81
C ILE A 37 13.88 -1.61 5.83
N ILE A 38 13.44 -2.55 5.00
CA ILE A 38 14.09 -3.88 4.92
C ILE A 38 15.56 -3.74 4.52
N GLN A 39 15.87 -2.90 3.53
CA GLN A 39 17.26 -2.66 3.14
C GLN A 39 18.08 -2.07 4.30
N GLY A 40 17.55 -1.07 4.99
CA GLY A 40 18.22 -0.49 6.17
C GLY A 40 18.48 -1.54 7.24
N VAL A 41 17.52 -2.43 7.50
CA VAL A 41 17.68 -3.54 8.44
C VAL A 41 18.75 -4.52 7.98
N LEU A 42 18.78 -4.90 6.70
CA LEU A 42 19.80 -5.80 6.15
C LEU A 42 21.22 -5.23 6.28
N ILE A 43 21.38 -3.92 6.05
CA ILE A 43 22.65 -3.20 6.22
C ILE A 43 23.09 -3.23 7.69
N VAL A 44 22.18 -2.92 8.62
CA VAL A 44 22.48 -2.94 10.07
C VAL A 44 22.86 -4.34 10.56
N LEU A 45 22.23 -5.38 10.00
CA LEU A 45 22.52 -6.78 10.34
C LEU A 45 23.80 -7.31 9.67
N GLY A 46 24.54 -6.48 8.93
CA GLY A 46 25.77 -6.88 8.23
C GLY A 46 25.54 -7.94 7.15
N ARG A 47 24.30 -8.10 6.68
CA ARG A 47 23.97 -9.01 5.59
C ARG A 47 24.18 -8.32 4.25
N LYS A 48 24.50 -9.10 3.21
CA LYS A 48 24.66 -8.58 1.84
C LYS A 48 23.40 -7.78 1.47
N SER A 49 23.57 -6.50 1.22
CA SER A 49 22.50 -5.64 0.69
C SER A 49 22.14 -6.09 -0.72
N VAL A 50 20.87 -5.92 -1.08
CA VAL A 50 20.40 -6.21 -2.44
C VAL A 50 21.07 -5.24 -3.42
N ASP A 51 21.72 -5.78 -4.45
CA ASP A 51 22.44 -4.99 -5.46
C ASP A 51 21.46 -4.10 -6.26
N GLN A 52 21.94 -2.98 -6.80
CA GLN A 52 21.09 -2.02 -7.54
C GLN A 52 20.37 -2.66 -8.75
N ILE A 53 21.00 -3.65 -9.37
CA ILE A 53 20.43 -4.41 -10.50
C ILE A 53 19.22 -5.25 -10.03
N GLU A 54 19.29 -5.79 -8.81
CA GLU A 54 18.20 -6.57 -8.19
C GLU A 54 17.10 -5.69 -7.61
N MET A 55 17.36 -4.38 -7.39
CA MET A 55 16.36 -3.42 -6.91
C MET A 55 15.30 -3.05 -7.95
N ALA A 56 15.67 -2.98 -9.23
CA ALA A 56 14.73 -2.64 -10.31
C ALA A 56 13.49 -3.57 -10.36
N PRO A 57 13.63 -4.91 -10.36
CA PRO A 57 12.47 -5.81 -10.33
C PRO A 57 11.68 -5.71 -9.02
N ILE A 58 12.33 -5.47 -7.88
CA ILE A 58 11.65 -5.30 -6.58
C ILE A 58 10.76 -4.06 -6.57
N ILE A 59 11.26 -2.94 -7.11
CA ILE A 59 10.50 -1.70 -7.26
C ILE A 59 9.31 -1.94 -8.19
N PHE A 60 9.53 -2.61 -9.32
CA PHE A 60 8.46 -2.93 -10.26
C PHE A 60 7.35 -3.76 -9.61
N ILE A 61 7.70 -4.84 -8.90
CA ILE A 61 6.75 -5.67 -8.15
C ILE A 61 6.02 -4.83 -7.10
N SER A 62 6.74 -3.96 -6.39
CA SER A 62 6.14 -3.09 -5.36
C SER A 62 5.10 -2.14 -5.94
N VAL A 63 5.35 -1.58 -7.13
CA VAL A 63 4.37 -0.75 -7.86
C VAL A 63 3.15 -1.59 -8.25
N VAL A 64 3.35 -2.76 -8.86
CA VAL A 64 2.25 -3.64 -9.30
C VAL A 64 1.38 -4.10 -8.13
N VAL A 65 2.02 -4.54 -7.04
CA VAL A 65 1.33 -4.99 -5.82
C VAL A 65 0.62 -3.81 -5.16
N GLY A 66 1.24 -2.63 -5.09
CA GLY A 66 0.65 -1.43 -4.49
C GLY A 66 -0.60 -0.95 -5.24
N VAL A 67 -0.54 -0.93 -6.56
CA VAL A 67 -1.71 -0.63 -7.40
C VAL A 67 -2.79 -1.67 -7.18
N THR A 68 -2.46 -2.96 -7.26
CA THR A 68 -3.44 -4.05 -7.09
C THR A 68 -4.15 -3.98 -5.72
N LEU A 69 -3.39 -3.83 -4.63
CA LEU A 69 -3.94 -3.69 -3.28
C LEU A 69 -4.82 -2.45 -3.14
N SER A 70 -4.42 -1.34 -3.75
CA SER A 70 -5.23 -0.13 -3.79
C SER A 70 -6.57 -0.37 -4.48
N LEU A 71 -6.56 -1.06 -5.62
CA LEU A 71 -7.79 -1.37 -6.36
C LEU A 71 -8.72 -2.26 -5.55
N ILE A 72 -8.19 -3.34 -4.95
CA ILE A 72 -8.99 -4.26 -4.11
C ILE A 72 -9.62 -3.50 -2.94
N ARG A 73 -8.83 -2.71 -2.21
CA ARG A 73 -9.32 -1.89 -1.08
C ARG A 73 -10.38 -0.89 -1.52
N TRP A 74 -10.20 -0.27 -2.69
CA TRP A 74 -11.15 0.67 -3.26
C TRP A 74 -12.47 0.00 -3.66
N SER A 75 -12.41 -1.14 -4.35
CA SER A 75 -13.61 -1.90 -4.73
C SER A 75 -14.38 -2.41 -3.52
N VAL A 76 -13.70 -2.87 -2.47
CA VAL A 76 -14.34 -3.26 -1.20
C VAL A 76 -15.01 -2.05 -0.55
N PHE A 77 -14.38 -0.87 -0.58
CA PHE A 77 -14.97 0.37 -0.09
C PHE A 77 -16.24 0.75 -0.87
N GLU A 78 -16.20 0.78 -2.21
CA GLU A 78 -17.36 1.13 -3.03
C GLU A 78 -18.52 0.15 -2.82
N LYS A 79 -18.22 -1.15 -2.74
CA LYS A 79 -19.23 -2.17 -2.48
C LYS A 79 -19.93 -1.96 -1.13
N LYS A 80 -19.18 -1.67 -0.06
CA LYS A 80 -19.76 -1.39 1.26
C LYS A 80 -20.51 -0.06 1.30
N PHE A 81 -20.05 0.96 0.57
CA PHE A 81 -20.69 2.27 0.56
C PHE A 81 -22.01 2.29 -0.22
N ASN A 82 -22.17 1.43 -1.25
CA ASN A 82 -23.39 1.33 -2.05
C ASN A 82 -24.43 0.33 -1.50
N GLN A 83 -24.07 -0.50 -0.53
CA GLN A 83 -24.97 -1.50 0.09
C GLN A 83 -25.68 -0.99 1.36
N GLU A 84 -25.31 0.19 1.87
CA GLU A 84 -25.95 0.92 2.98
C GLU A 84 -26.49 2.27 2.49
#